data_AF-A0A2U8WGP1-F1
#
_entry.id   AF-A0A2U8WGP1-F1
#
_cell.length_a   1.000
_cell.length_b   1.000
_cell.length_c   1.000
_cell.angle_alpha   90.00
_cell.angle_beta   90.00
_cell.angle_gamma   90.00
#
_symmetry.space_group_name_H-M   'P 1'
#
loop_
_entity.id
_entity.type
_entity.pdbx_description
1 polymer ?
#
loop_
_entity_poly.entity_id
_entity_poly.type
_entity_poly.pdbx_seq_one_letter_code
_entity_poly.pdbx_strand_id
1 'polypeptide(L)' 'MLIDRDYMLEKPPGPSASKLFLDQTVVPALANAAGAVEAGIERVVVVSRRNPLLAFGIVAGIGLALTMTRPRRAF' A
#
# COMPACT_ATOMS: atom_id res chain seq x y z
N MET A 1 41.57 10.97 32.27
CA MET A 1 40.90 9.67 32.43
C MET A 1 40.02 9.49 31.20
N LEU A 2 40.57 8.86 30.16
CA LEU A 2 39.82 8.49 28.96
C LEU A 2 38.95 7.31 29.37
N ILE A 3 37.64 7.53 29.39
CA ILE A 3 36.68 6.50 29.71
C ILE A 3 36.68 5.54 28.50
N ASP A 4 37.30 4.37 28.65
CA ASP A 4 37.42 3.38 27.58
C ASP A 4 36.12 2.58 27.43
N ARG A 5 35.69 2.30 26.20
CA ARG A 5 34.34 1.80 25.88
C ARG A 5 34.09 0.33 26.27
N ASP A 6 34.95 -0.26 27.08
CA ASP A 6 34.90 -1.67 27.50
C ASP A 6 33.66 -2.06 28.32
N TYR A 7 32.87 -1.08 28.78
CA TYR A 7 31.58 -1.31 29.44
C TYR A 7 30.39 -1.28 28.48
N MET A 8 30.59 -1.03 27.18
CA MET A 8 29.52 -1.07 26.19
C MET A 8 29.31 -2.50 25.70
N LEU A 9 28.12 -3.04 25.95
CA LEU A 9 27.65 -4.29 25.35
C LEU A 9 27.83 -4.23 23.82
N GLU A 10 28.41 -5.29 23.26
CA GLU A 10 28.65 -5.39 21.83
C GLU A 10 27.33 -5.30 21.07
N LYS A 11 27.26 -4.38 20.11
CA LYS A 11 26.04 -4.18 19.34
C LYS A 11 25.87 -5.40 18.42
N PRO A 12 24.67 -6.00 18.36
CA PRO A 12 24.42 -7.07 17.41
C PRO A 12 24.71 -6.59 15.99
N PRO A 13 25.13 -7.50 15.09
CA PRO A 13 25.40 -7.17 13.70
C PRO A 13 24.18 -6.47 13.09
N GLY A 14 24.46 -5.49 12.22
CA GLY A 14 23.43 -4.71 11.55
C GLY A 14 22.47 -5.59 10.72
N PRO A 15 21.27 -5.10 10.40
CA PRO A 15 20.31 -5.85 9.59
C PRO A 15 20.91 -6.21 8.23
N SER A 16 20.58 -7.41 7.73
CA SER A 16 20.97 -7.85 6.40
C SER A 16 20.44 -6.89 5.32
N ALA A 17 21.14 -6.77 4.19
CA ALA A 17 20.75 -5.89 3.09
C ALA A 17 19.32 -6.16 2.59
N SER A 18 18.88 -7.42 2.59
CA SER A 18 17.52 -7.81 2.22
C SER A 18 16.47 -7.30 3.21
N LYS A 19 16.74 -7.38 4.52
CA LYS A 19 15.84 -6.83 5.55
C LYS A 19 15.77 -5.30 5.43
N LEU A 20 16.91 -4.67 5.21
CA LEU A 20 17.02 -3.22 5.08
C LEU A 20 16.23 -2.71 3.86
N PHE A 21 16.27 -3.42 2.72
CA PHE A 21 15.46 -3.12 1.53
C PHE A 21 13.96 -3.27 1.79
N LEU A 22 13.54 -4.34 2.46
CA LEU A 22 12.13 -4.57 2.81
C LEU A 22 11.61 -3.44 3.71
N ASP A 23 12.34 -3.13 4.77
CA ASP A 23 11.93 -2.15 5.79
C ASP A 23 11.89 -0.72 5.22
N GLN A 24 12.78 -0.38 4.28
CA GLN A 24 12.88 0.99 3.74
C GLN A 24 12.11 1.22 2.45
N THR A 25 11.89 0.19 1.64
CA THR A 25 11.30 0.35 0.31
C THR A 25 9.94 -0.31 0.22
N VAL A 26 9.86 -1.60 0.55
CA VAL A 26 8.64 -2.39 0.32
C VAL A 26 7.57 -2.02 1.33
N VAL A 27 7.90 -1.99 2.62
CA VAL A 27 6.93 -1.69 3.67
C VAL A 27 6.32 -0.29 3.50
N PRO A 28 7.11 0.79 3.28
CA PRO A 28 6.53 2.12 3.09
C PRO A 28 5.73 2.24 1.79
N ALA A 29 6.16 1.59 0.70
CA ALA A 29 5.41 1.62 -0.56
C ALA A 29 4.04 0.98 -0.40
N LEU A 30 3.94 -0.17 0.27
CA LEU A 30 2.68 -0.85 0.53
C LEU A 30 1.78 -0.04 1.48
N ALA A 31 2.35 0.55 2.53
CA ALA A 31 1.60 1.38 3.47
C ALA A 31 1.00 2.62 2.76
N ASN A 32 1.80 3.29 1.93
CA ASN A 32 1.34 4.44 1.14
C ASN A 32 0.26 4.04 0.12
N ALA A 33 0.43 2.89 -0.53
CA ALA A 33 -0.58 2.37 -1.47
C ALA A 33 -1.91 2.08 -0.77
N ALA A 34 -1.87 1.44 0.41
CA ALA A 34 -3.06 1.18 1.21
C ALA A 34 -3.77 2.48 1.61
N GLY A 35 -3.02 3.47 2.13
CA GLY A 35 -3.59 4.77 2.49
C GLY A 35 -4.18 5.53 1.31
N ALA A 36 -3.55 5.46 0.14
CA ALA A 36 -4.08 6.07 -1.09
C ALA A 36 -5.40 5.42 -1.54
N VAL A 37 -5.53 4.10 -1.39
CA VAL A 37 -6.77 3.37 -1.68
C VAL A 37 -7.88 3.80 -0.74
N GLU A 38 -7.60 3.89 0.58
CA GLU A 38 -8.58 4.35 1.57
C GLU A 38 -9.07 5.76 1.28
N ALA A 39 -8.15 6.70 1.04
CA ALA A 39 -8.48 8.08 0.69
C ALA A 39 -9.27 8.18 -0.63
N GLY A 40 -8.93 7.32 -1.60
CA GLY A 40 -9.67 7.19 -2.87
C GLY A 40 -11.11 6.75 -2.64
N ILE A 41 -11.31 5.71 -1.83
CA ILE A 41 -12.65 5.20 -1.49
C ILE A 41 -13.47 6.27 -0.76
N GLU A 42 -12.89 6.93 0.26
CA GLU A 42 -13.57 8.00 0.98
C GLU A 42 -14.03 9.12 0.03
N ARG A 43 -13.13 9.56 -0.86
CA ARG A 43 -13.45 10.60 -1.84
C ARG A 43 -14.54 10.16 -2.81
N VAL A 44 -14.51 8.91 -3.27
CA VAL A 44 -15.57 8.34 -4.11
C VAL A 44 -16.90 8.35 -3.38
N VAL A 45 -16.95 7.97 -2.10
CA VAL A 45 -18.18 7.99 -1.30
C VAL A 45 -18.72 9.41 -1.13
N VAL A 46 -17.85 10.37 -0.80
CA VAL A 46 -18.24 11.79 -0.65
C VAL A 46 -18.78 12.36 -1.96
N VAL A 47 -18.09 12.12 -3.08
CA VAL A 47 -18.52 12.59 -4.41
C VAL A 47 -19.81 11.91 -4.85
N SER A 48 -19.96 10.60 -4.58
CA SER A 48 -21.15 9.82 -4.89
C SER A 48 -22.38 10.30 -4.14
N ARG A 49 -22.24 10.71 -2.88
CA ARG A 49 -23.35 11.33 -2.11
C ARG A 49 -23.81 12.65 -2.72
N ARG A 50 -22.89 13.43 -3.29
CA ARG A 50 -23.20 14.72 -3.92
C ARG A 50 -23.79 14.57 -5.32
N ASN A 51 -23.40 13.52 -6.05
CA ASN A 51 -23.92 13.23 -7.38
C ASN A 51 -24.09 11.71 -7.56
N PRO A 52 -25.30 11.16 -7.37
CA PRO A 52 -25.54 9.73 -7.38
C PRO A 52 -25.30 9.08 -8.76
N LEU A 53 -25.37 9.84 -9.86
CA LEU A 53 -25.07 9.33 -11.19
C LEU A 53 -23.59 8.98 -11.37
N LEU A 54 -22.68 9.69 -10.70
CA LEU A 54 -21.26 9.34 -10.67
C LEU A 54 -21.02 8.02 -9.94
N ALA A 55 -21.79 7.73 -8.88
CA ALA A 55 -21.72 6.46 -8.16
C ALA A 55 -22.06 5.28 -9.09
N PHE A 56 -23.14 5.42 -9.87
CA PHE A 56 -23.52 4.43 -10.88
C PHE A 56 -22.45 4.25 -11.95
N GLY A 57 -21.85 5.35 -12.43
CA GLY A 57 -20.75 5.29 -13.41
C GLY A 57 -19.52 4.56 -12.88
N ILE A 58 -19.14 4.79 -11.62
CA ILE A 58 -18.00 4.14 -10.98
C ILE A 58 -18.29 2.65 -10.77
N VAL A 59 -19.46 2.29 -10.23
CA VAL A 59 -19.85 0.89 -10.02
C VAL A 59 -19.96 0.13 -11.34
N ALA A 60 -20.59 0.73 -12.35
CA ALA A 60 -20.69 0.13 -13.68
C ALA A 60 -19.31 -0.02 -14.34
N GLY A 61 -18.45 1.01 -14.24
CA GLY A 61 -17.09 0.97 -14.77
C GLY A 61 -16.23 -0.11 -14.12
N ILE A 62 -16.28 -0.24 -12.78
CA ILE A 62 -15.58 -1.30 -12.05
C ILE A 62 -16.12 -2.68 -12.45
N GLY A 63 -17.44 -2.86 -12.49
CA GLY A 63 -18.05 -4.12 -12.91
C GLY A 63 -17.66 -4.52 -14.34
N LEU A 64 -17.57 -3.55 -15.25
CA LEU A 64 -17.20 -3.79 -16.64
C LEU A 64 -15.69 -4.11 -16.78
N ALA A 65 -14.84 -3.41 -16.03
CA ALA A 65 -13.41 -3.72 -15.97
C ALA A 65 -13.15 -5.14 -15.39
N LEU A 66 -13.87 -5.55 -14.35
CA LEU A 66 -13.75 -6.87 -13.73
C LEU A 66 -14.24 -8.00 -14.65
N THR A 67 -15.25 -7.73 -15.48
CA THR A 67 -15.74 -8.70 -16.47
C THR A 67 -14.83 -8.82 -17.69
N MET A 68 -14.20 -7.72 -18.12
CA MET A 68 -13.23 -7.73 -19.22
C MET A 68 -11.88 -8.35 -18.86
N THR A 69 -11.45 -8.23 -17.61
CA THR A 69 -10.19 -8.82 -17.10
C THR A 69 -10.32 -10.31 -16.79
N ARG A 70 -11.53 -10.86 -16.80
CA ARG A 70 -11.76 -12.30 -16.67
C ARG A 70 -11.27 -13.01 -17.95
N PRO A 71 -10.30 -13.93 -17.88
CA PRO A 71 -9.89 -14.70 -19.05
C PRO A 71 -11.10 -15.49 -19.55
N ARG A 72 -11.52 -15.25 -20.80
CA ARG A 72 -12.49 -16.10 -21.49
C ARG A 72 -11.93 -17.52 -21.46
N ARG A 73 -12.53 -18.41 -20.66
CA ARG A 73 -12.30 -19.85 -20.82
C ARG A 73 -12.79 -20.22 -22.20
N ALA A 74 -11.85 -20.45 -23.12
CA ALA A 74 -12.12 -21.08 -24.40
C ALA A 74 -12.53 -22.53 -24.12
N PHE A 75 -13.74 -22.89 -24.57
CA PHE A 75 -14.19 -24.28 -24.69
C PHE A 75 -13.94 -24.75 -26.11
#